data_AF-A0AAE0CH69-F1
#
_entry.id   AF-A0AAE0CH69-F1
#
_cell.length_a   1.000
_cell.length_b   1.000
_cell.length_c   1.000
_cell.angle_alpha   90.00
_cell.angle_beta   90.00
_cell.angle_gamma   90.00
#
_symmetry.space_group_name_H-M   'P 1'
#
loop_
_entity.id
_entity.type
_entity.pdbx_description
1 polymer ?
#
loop_
_entity_poly.entity_id
_entity_poly.type
_entity_poly.pdbx_seq_one_letter_code
_entity_poly.pdbx_strand_id
1 'polypeptide(L)'
;MRAFVTFCISFTCLGCLEPLLSATDRTLRMFITYFNWFVQPDAIKNYLAGVRQLHLQRGHEWVPVAAKHAVATTLQGVKRCGGRPPKPVVPLALADLAKMALLISMHDLGQEALWAAILVGFFGLFRKDNLTTGKAGAWSTRGVLVRDDILFQEVRFVMWIRNVNNMYIKMQEDWKSDCFEPYCELDTKHKLVLPGAMAKAAAALL
;
A
#
# COMPACT_ATOMS: atom_id res chain seq x y z
N MET A 1 -23.24 -18.22 -19.29
CA MET A 1 -23.75 -17.94 -20.65
C MET A 1 -25.13 -17.30 -20.63
N ARG A 2 -26.18 -17.94 -20.07
CA ARG A 2 -27.55 -17.37 -19.97
C ARG A 2 -27.58 -15.94 -19.42
N ALA A 3 -26.90 -15.68 -18.31
CA ALA A 3 -26.83 -14.35 -17.69
C ALA A 3 -26.35 -13.24 -18.64
N PHE A 4 -25.35 -13.51 -19.49
CA PHE A 4 -24.83 -12.53 -20.44
C PHE A 4 -25.80 -12.28 -21.60
N VAL A 5 -26.47 -13.34 -22.07
CA VAL A 5 -27.50 -13.23 -23.12
C VAL A 5 -28.70 -12.44 -22.61
N THR A 6 -29.18 -12.75 -21.41
CA THR A 6 -30.28 -12.01 -20.76
C THR A 6 -29.91 -10.54 -20.58
N PHE A 7 -28.70 -10.24 -20.08
CA PHE A 7 -28.18 -8.87 -20.00
C PHE A 7 -28.18 -8.17 -21.37
N CYS A 8 -27.63 -8.82 -22.40
CA CYS A 8 -27.58 -8.23 -23.74
C CYS A 8 -28.99 -7.93 -24.27
N ILE A 9 -29.93 -8.87 -24.13
CA ILE A 9 -31.32 -8.66 -24.58
C ILE A 9 -31.95 -7.49 -23.82
N SER A 10 -31.89 -7.49 -22.49
CA SER A 10 -32.50 -6.43 -21.68
C SER A 10 -31.93 -5.04 -21.99
N PHE A 11 -30.61 -4.90 -22.11
CA PHE A 11 -29.97 -3.61 -22.39
C PHE A 11 -30.08 -3.18 -23.85
N THR A 12 -30.26 -4.11 -24.79
CA THR A 12 -30.56 -3.79 -26.20
C THR A 12 -32.00 -3.29 -26.33
N CYS A 13 -32.96 -3.92 -25.66
CA CYS A 13 -34.36 -3.45 -25.63
C CYS A 13 -34.51 -2.05 -25.01
N LEU A 14 -33.59 -1.68 -24.12
CA LEU A 14 -33.52 -0.34 -23.51
C LEU A 14 -32.75 0.68 -24.37
N GLY A 15 -32.32 0.33 -25.59
CA GLY A 15 -31.53 1.21 -26.47
C GLY A 15 -30.13 1.54 -25.93
N CYS A 16 -29.65 0.82 -24.92
CA CYS A 16 -28.39 1.11 -24.24
C CYS A 16 -27.18 0.37 -24.84
N LEU A 17 -27.44 -0.59 -25.74
CA LEU A 17 -26.43 -1.51 -26.28
C LEU A 17 -26.73 -1.82 -27.75
N GLU A 18 -25.79 -1.48 -28.63
CA GLU A 18 -25.76 -1.92 -30.03
C GLU A 18 -24.31 -2.20 -30.45
N PRO A 19 -24.04 -3.29 -31.21
CA PRO A 19 -24.94 -4.35 -31.68
C PRO A 19 -25.15 -5.48 -30.64
N LEU A 20 -26.25 -6.22 -30.78
CA LEU A 20 -26.65 -7.34 -29.90
C LEU A 20 -25.53 -8.40 -29.81
N LEU A 21 -25.27 -8.90 -28.59
CA LEU A 21 -24.27 -9.94 -28.31
C LEU A 21 -22.82 -9.54 -28.63
N SER A 22 -22.51 -8.25 -28.77
CA SER A 22 -21.13 -7.82 -29.04
C SER A 22 -20.25 -7.86 -27.78
N ALA A 23 -19.13 -8.58 -27.82
CA ALA A 23 -18.08 -8.53 -26.78
C ALA A 23 -17.15 -7.30 -26.90
N THR A 24 -17.73 -6.13 -27.21
CA THR A 24 -16.98 -4.87 -27.18
C THR A 24 -16.56 -4.55 -25.74
N ASP A 25 -15.52 -3.72 -25.60
CA ASP A 25 -15.04 -3.29 -24.30
C ASP A 25 -16.14 -2.57 -23.50
N ARG A 26 -16.99 -1.78 -24.18
CA ARG A 26 -18.14 -1.11 -23.56
C ARG A 26 -19.14 -2.13 -23.00
N THR A 27 -19.55 -3.12 -23.80
CA THR A 27 -20.50 -4.16 -23.38
C THR A 27 -19.97 -4.96 -22.20
N LEU A 28 -18.70 -5.39 -22.24
CA LEU A 28 -18.08 -6.15 -21.16
C LEU A 28 -18.00 -5.34 -19.86
N ARG A 29 -17.67 -4.04 -19.94
CA ARG A 29 -17.64 -3.15 -18.77
C ARG A 29 -19.03 -2.98 -18.15
N MET A 30 -20.04 -2.69 -18.97
CA MET A 30 -21.42 -2.56 -18.49
C MET A 30 -21.91 -3.86 -17.85
N PHE A 31 -21.60 -5.01 -18.48
CA PHE A 31 -21.92 -6.31 -17.91
C PHE A 31 -21.24 -6.52 -16.54
N ILE A 32 -19.94 -6.28 -16.42
CA ILE A 32 -19.19 -6.40 -15.16
C ILE A 32 -19.79 -5.51 -14.07
N THR A 33 -20.06 -4.24 -14.38
CA THR A 33 -20.61 -3.29 -13.41
C THR A 33 -22.02 -3.66 -12.98
N TYR A 34 -22.88 -4.05 -13.92
CA TYR A 34 -24.24 -4.52 -13.61
C TYR A 34 -24.21 -5.79 -12.75
N PHE A 35 -23.36 -6.77 -13.10
CA PHE A 35 -23.32 -8.05 -12.40
C PHE A 35 -22.68 -7.99 -11.01
N ASN A 36 -21.84 -6.97 -10.74
CA ASN A 36 -21.27 -6.75 -9.40
C ASN A 36 -22.32 -6.54 -8.30
N TRP A 37 -23.52 -6.08 -8.66
CA TRP A 37 -24.61 -5.94 -7.69
C TRP A 37 -25.20 -7.28 -7.24
N PHE A 38 -25.02 -8.34 -8.04
CA PHE A 38 -25.66 -9.64 -7.83
C PHE A 38 -24.67 -10.75 -7.47
N VAL A 39 -23.39 -10.58 -7.78
CA VAL A 39 -22.37 -11.63 -7.68
C VAL A 39 -21.05 -11.08 -7.15
N GLN A 40 -20.37 -11.89 -6.33
CA GLN A 40 -19.05 -11.57 -5.80
C GLN A 40 -18.02 -11.33 -6.93
N PRO A 41 -17.08 -10.37 -6.76
CA PRO A 41 -16.11 -10.00 -7.80
C PRO A 41 -15.31 -11.18 -8.38
N ASP A 42 -14.97 -12.17 -7.55
CA ASP A 42 -14.22 -13.35 -7.99
C ASP A 42 -15.05 -14.26 -8.92
N ALA A 43 -16.37 -14.35 -8.70
CA ALA A 43 -17.25 -15.15 -9.56
C ALA A 43 -17.51 -14.48 -10.91
N ILE A 44 -17.39 -13.14 -11.04
CA ILE A 44 -17.52 -12.43 -12.32
C ILE A 44 -16.52 -12.94 -13.37
N LYS A 45 -15.31 -13.35 -12.94
CA LYS A 45 -14.31 -13.95 -13.84
C LYS A 45 -14.81 -15.25 -14.49
N ASN A 46 -15.54 -16.07 -13.74
CA ASN A 46 -16.12 -17.31 -14.26
C ASN A 46 -17.22 -17.02 -15.29
N TYR A 47 -18.01 -15.97 -15.07
CA TYR A 47 -18.98 -15.51 -16.07
C TYR A 47 -18.30 -15.03 -17.35
N LEU A 48 -17.22 -14.24 -17.23
CA LEU A 48 -16.44 -13.80 -18.40
C LEU A 48 -15.80 -14.97 -19.16
N ALA A 49 -15.36 -16.02 -18.48
CA ALA A 49 -14.90 -17.24 -19.13
C ALA A 49 -16.02 -17.93 -19.94
N GLY A 50 -17.25 -17.95 -19.42
CA GLY A 50 -18.42 -18.41 -20.17
C GLY A 50 -18.78 -17.52 -21.36
N VAL A 51 -18.60 -16.20 -21.25
CA VAL A 51 -18.78 -15.27 -22.38
C VAL A 51 -17.73 -15.54 -23.47
N ARG A 52 -16.47 -15.77 -23.09
CA ARG A 52 -15.40 -16.18 -24.01
C ARG A 52 -15.78 -17.43 -24.79
N GLN A 53 -16.21 -18.50 -24.10
CA GLN A 53 -16.60 -19.74 -24.76
C GLN A 53 -17.73 -19.54 -25.77
N LEU A 54 -18.76 -18.76 -25.40
CA LEU A 54 -19.87 -18.45 -26.31
C LEU A 54 -19.41 -17.74 -27.59
N HIS A 55 -18.49 -16.79 -27.49
CA HIS A 55 -17.99 -16.04 -28.65
C HIS A 55 -17.12 -16.92 -29.55
N LEU A 56 -16.24 -17.72 -28.95
CA LEU A 56 -15.40 -18.67 -29.69
C LEU A 56 -16.25 -19.73 -30.42
N GLN A 57 -17.32 -20.24 -29.79
CA GLN A 57 -18.26 -21.18 -30.41
C GLN A 57 -19.00 -20.59 -31.62
N ARG A 58 -19.17 -19.26 -31.66
CA ARG A 58 -19.78 -18.55 -32.79
C ARG A 58 -18.76 -18.08 -33.85
N GLY A 59 -17.50 -18.49 -33.73
CA GLY A 59 -16.44 -18.12 -34.66
C GLY A 59 -15.95 -16.68 -34.50
N HIS A 60 -16.28 -15.99 -33.40
CA HIS A 60 -15.77 -14.64 -33.14
C HIS A 60 -14.39 -14.69 -32.48
N GLU A 61 -13.53 -13.76 -32.85
CA GLU A 61 -12.25 -13.57 -32.17
C GLU A 61 -12.45 -13.06 -30.74
N TRP A 62 -11.63 -13.58 -29.81
CA TRP A 62 -11.67 -13.18 -28.41
C TRP A 62 -10.32 -12.65 -27.96
N VAL A 63 -10.28 -11.35 -27.66
CA VAL A 63 -9.13 -10.73 -27.01
C VAL A 63 -9.21 -10.95 -25.48
N PRO A 64 -8.16 -11.51 -24.83
CA PRO A 64 -8.15 -11.72 -23.40
C PRO A 64 -8.45 -10.45 -22.60
N VAL A 65 -9.18 -10.59 -21.49
CA VAL A 65 -9.55 -9.47 -20.60
C VAL A 65 -8.32 -8.72 -20.08
N ALA A 66 -7.20 -9.42 -19.87
CA ALA A 66 -5.94 -8.81 -19.44
C ALA A 66 -5.34 -7.84 -20.48
N ALA A 67 -5.58 -8.09 -21.78
CA ALA A 67 -5.13 -7.20 -22.86
C ALA A 67 -6.10 -6.03 -23.08
N LYS A 68 -7.35 -6.15 -22.64
CA LYS A 68 -8.37 -5.09 -22.70
C LYS A 68 -8.26 -4.18 -21.48
N HIS A 69 -7.40 -3.15 -21.55
CA HIS A 69 -7.12 -2.27 -20.41
C HIS A 69 -8.39 -1.73 -19.73
N ALA A 70 -9.37 -1.25 -20.52
CA ALA A 70 -10.61 -0.68 -19.98
C ALA A 70 -11.45 -1.71 -19.19
N VAL A 71 -11.48 -2.96 -19.64
CA VAL A 71 -12.20 -4.06 -18.97
C VAL A 71 -11.44 -4.50 -17.72
N ALA A 72 -10.11 -4.65 -17.80
CA ALA A 72 -9.26 -4.98 -16.66
C ALA A 72 -9.38 -3.95 -15.52
N THR A 73 -9.34 -2.66 -15.85
CA THR A 73 -9.52 -1.58 -14.87
C THR A 73 -10.92 -1.61 -14.24
N THR A 74 -11.96 -1.90 -15.02
CA THR A 74 -13.32 -2.01 -14.51
C THR A 74 -13.46 -3.19 -13.54
N LEU A 75 -12.85 -4.34 -13.85
CA LEU A 75 -12.82 -5.51 -12.96
C LEU A 75 -12.09 -5.18 -11.64
N GLN A 76 -10.98 -4.43 -11.71
CA GLN A 76 -10.23 -3.99 -10.54
C GLN A 76 -11.04 -2.99 -9.69
N GLY A 77 -11.75 -2.06 -10.32
CA GLY A 77 -12.64 -1.13 -9.64
C GLY A 77 -13.77 -1.87 -8.93
N VAL A 78 -14.41 -2.81 -9.61
CA VAL A 78 -15.43 -3.69 -9.02
C VAL A 78 -14.89 -4.49 -7.84
N LYS A 79 -13.67 -5.04 -7.92
CA LYS A 79 -13.05 -5.74 -6.78
C LYS A 79 -12.82 -4.83 -5.58
N ARG A 80 -12.46 -3.56 -5.81
CA ARG A 80 -12.27 -2.56 -4.74
C ARG A 80 -13.59 -2.13 -4.11
N CYS A 81 -14.63 -1.94 -4.91
CA CYS A 81 -15.92 -1.43 -4.44
C CYS A 81 -16.87 -2.53 -3.91
N GLY A 82 -16.81 -3.73 -4.48
CA GLY A 82 -17.70 -4.86 -4.17
C GLY A 82 -17.10 -5.88 -3.19
N GLY A 83 -15.81 -5.76 -2.84
CA GLY A 83 -15.23 -6.52 -1.74
C GLY A 83 -15.77 -6.00 -0.40
N ARG A 84 -16.03 -6.89 0.56
CA ARG A 84 -16.29 -6.53 1.96
C ARG A 84 -15.29 -5.43 2.35
N PRO A 85 -15.74 -4.26 2.86
CA PRO A 85 -14.82 -3.17 3.15
C PRO A 85 -13.71 -3.73 4.05
N PRO A 86 -12.43 -3.53 3.69
CA PRO A 86 -11.33 -4.02 4.51
C PRO A 86 -11.57 -3.48 5.92
N LYS A 87 -11.58 -4.39 6.92
CA LYS A 87 -11.72 -3.99 8.32
C LYS A 87 -10.65 -2.95 8.58
N PRO A 88 -11.01 -1.70 8.94
CA PRO A 88 -10.02 -0.65 9.14
C PRO A 88 -9.02 -1.15 10.19
N VAL A 89 -7.74 -1.10 9.85
CA VAL A 89 -6.67 -1.39 10.81
C VAL A 89 -6.68 -0.22 11.79
N VAL A 90 -6.89 -0.53 13.07
CA VAL A 90 -6.85 0.49 14.13
C VAL A 90 -5.40 0.98 14.24
N PRO A 91 -5.16 2.30 14.29
CA PRO A 91 -3.80 2.82 14.48
C PRO A 91 -3.25 2.31 15.81
N LEU A 92 -1.94 2.07 15.86
CA LEU A 92 -1.25 1.74 17.10
C LEU A 92 -1.47 2.90 18.09
N ALA A 93 -1.76 2.62 19.35
CA ALA A 93 -1.86 3.64 20.40
C ALA A 93 -0.69 3.54 21.38
N LEU A 94 -0.45 4.61 22.15
CA LEU A 94 0.54 4.62 23.23
C LEU A 94 0.30 3.51 24.26
N ALA A 95 -0.97 3.18 24.54
CA ALA A 95 -1.33 2.07 25.42
C ALA A 95 -0.92 0.70 24.85
N ASP A 96 -0.87 0.55 23.53
CA ASP A 96 -0.41 -0.68 22.90
C ASP A 96 1.12 -0.80 22.98
N LEU A 97 1.84 0.31 22.79
CA LEU A 97 3.29 0.35 23.02
C LEU A 97 3.66 0.01 24.46
N ALA A 98 2.95 0.55 25.45
CA ALA A 98 3.18 0.23 26.86
C ALA A 98 3.02 -1.27 27.14
N LYS A 99 2.03 -1.93 26.52
CA LYS A 99 1.84 -3.39 26.64
C LYS A 99 2.96 -4.16 25.93
N MET A 100 3.40 -3.71 24.75
CA MET A 100 4.48 -4.35 24.00
C MET A 100 5.81 -4.27 24.77
N ALA A 101 6.10 -3.13 25.40
CA ALA A 101 7.31 -2.92 26.19
C ALA A 101 7.48 -3.95 27.32
N LEU A 102 6.38 -4.47 27.87
CA LEU A 102 6.41 -5.50 28.92
C LEU A 102 6.79 -6.90 28.40
N LEU A 103 6.69 -7.13 27.09
CA LEU A 103 6.92 -8.44 26.46
C LEU A 103 8.30 -8.54 25.82
N ILE A 104 9.01 -7.41 25.67
CA ILE A 104 10.28 -7.33 24.96
C ILE A 104 11.42 -7.52 25.95
N SER A 105 12.30 -8.46 25.67
CA SER A 105 13.52 -8.66 26.43
C SER A 105 14.64 -7.76 25.91
N MET A 106 15.15 -6.87 26.76
CA MET A 106 16.32 -6.03 26.48
C MET A 106 17.66 -6.80 26.58
N HIS A 107 17.60 -8.13 26.69
CA HIS A 107 18.78 -9.00 26.71
C HIS A 107 18.99 -9.73 25.37
N ASP A 108 18.05 -9.60 24.44
CA ASP A 108 18.13 -10.17 23.10
C ASP A 108 18.27 -9.03 22.07
N LEU A 109 19.40 -9.01 21.36
CA LEU A 109 19.73 -8.00 20.35
C LEU A 109 18.64 -7.89 19.28
N GLY A 110 18.05 -9.03 18.90
CA GLY A 110 16.98 -9.05 17.89
C GLY A 110 15.71 -8.35 18.37
N GLN A 111 15.34 -8.57 19.64
CA GLN A 111 14.17 -7.95 20.26
C GLN A 111 14.39 -6.46 20.54
N GLU A 112 15.61 -6.08 20.92
CA GLU A 112 15.97 -4.67 21.09
C GLU A 112 15.93 -3.90 19.77
N ALA A 113 16.51 -4.47 18.70
CA ALA A 113 16.44 -3.87 17.37
C ALA A 113 14.99 -3.75 16.86
N LEU A 114 14.17 -4.78 17.10
CA LEU A 114 12.74 -4.75 16.78
C LEU A 114 12.02 -3.65 17.56
N TRP A 115 12.31 -3.50 18.85
CA TRP A 115 11.71 -2.47 19.69
C TRP A 115 12.08 -1.07 19.23
N ALA A 116 13.36 -0.83 18.95
CA ALA A 116 13.84 0.42 18.39
C ALA A 116 13.13 0.75 17.07
N ALA A 117 12.98 -0.23 16.17
CA ALA A 117 12.26 -0.04 14.91
C ALA A 117 10.77 0.31 15.12
N ILE A 118 10.10 -0.35 16.08
CA ILE A 118 8.69 -0.04 16.43
C ILE A 118 8.57 1.40 16.94
N LEU A 119 9.47 1.84 17.84
CA LEU A 119 9.46 3.19 18.39
C LEU A 119 9.74 4.25 17.32
N VAL A 120 10.77 4.04 16.49
CA VAL A 120 11.08 4.92 15.35
C VAL A 120 9.91 4.96 14.38
N GLY A 121 9.28 3.82 14.10
CA GLY A 121 8.10 3.74 13.25
C GLY A 121 6.90 4.51 13.78
N PHE A 122 6.62 4.35 15.07
CA PHE A 122 5.48 4.98 15.72
C PHE A 122 5.66 6.50 15.84
N PHE A 123 6.77 6.96 16.43
CA PHE A 123 7.01 8.40 16.63
C PHE A 123 7.39 9.12 15.33
N GLY A 124 8.03 8.42 14.39
CA GLY A 124 8.34 8.93 13.06
C GLY A 124 7.19 8.81 12.04
N LEU A 125 6.05 8.23 12.44
CA LEU A 125 4.90 7.96 11.56
C LEU A 125 5.27 7.20 10.27
N PHE A 126 6.27 6.33 10.35
CA PHE A 126 6.73 5.55 9.20
C PHE A 126 5.83 4.35 8.93
N ARG A 127 5.75 3.96 7.66
CA ARG A 127 5.07 2.72 7.28
C ARG A 127 5.99 1.53 7.57
N LYS A 128 5.40 0.36 7.79
CA LYS A 128 6.13 -0.92 7.92
C LYS A 128 7.17 -1.12 6.80
N ASP A 129 6.81 -0.76 5.57
CA ASP A 129 7.69 -0.94 4.40
C ASP A 129 8.86 0.06 4.36
N ASN A 130 8.83 1.10 5.19
CA ASN A 130 9.99 1.99 5.39
C ASN A 130 11.01 1.41 6.37
N LEU A 131 10.60 0.48 7.25
CA LEU A 131 11.45 -0.08 8.29
C LEU A 131 11.88 -1.51 7.98
N THR A 132 11.16 -2.19 7.07
CA THR A 132 11.37 -3.59 6.77
C THR A 132 11.29 -3.85 5.28
N THR A 133 12.10 -4.80 4.80
CA THR A 133 12.02 -5.30 3.43
C THR A 133 11.10 -6.52 3.38
N GLY A 134 10.09 -6.51 2.51
CA GLY A 134 9.10 -7.60 2.43
C GLY A 134 9.61 -8.95 1.92
N LYS A 135 10.86 -9.05 1.45
CA LYS A 135 11.49 -10.30 0.99
C LYS A 135 12.95 -10.37 1.45
N ALA A 136 13.37 -11.54 1.92
CA ALA A 136 14.78 -11.81 2.16
C ALA A 136 15.59 -11.60 0.87
N GLY A 137 16.61 -10.73 0.93
CA GLY A 137 17.47 -10.40 -0.22
C GLY A 137 16.97 -9.29 -1.15
N ALA A 138 15.76 -8.75 -0.95
CA ALA A 138 15.26 -7.60 -1.72
C ALA A 138 15.66 -6.26 -1.08
N TRP A 139 16.95 -6.08 -0.81
CA TRP A 139 17.48 -4.85 -0.25
C TRP A 139 17.48 -3.74 -1.30
N SER A 140 16.85 -2.61 -0.97
CA SER A 140 16.85 -1.40 -1.79
C SER A 140 17.06 -0.21 -0.88
N THR A 141 18.04 0.63 -1.20
CA THR A 141 18.28 1.91 -0.52
C THR A 141 17.19 2.94 -0.84
N ARG A 142 16.33 2.67 -1.84
CA ARG A 142 15.16 3.50 -2.13
C ARG A 142 13.96 3.00 -1.35
N GLY A 143 13.51 3.81 -0.38
CA GLY A 143 12.25 3.63 0.33
C GLY A 143 12.36 2.91 1.68
N VAL A 144 13.52 2.34 1.99
CA VAL A 144 13.84 1.74 3.30
C VAL A 144 14.81 2.65 4.03
N LEU A 145 14.50 2.97 5.28
CA LEU A 145 15.36 3.77 6.14
C LEU A 145 16.53 2.91 6.62
N VAL A 146 17.73 3.42 6.43
CA VAL A 146 18.93 2.85 7.03
C VAL A 146 19.41 3.71 8.19
N ARG A 147 20.31 3.17 9.02
CA ARG A 147 20.90 3.90 10.14
C ARG A 147 21.49 5.25 9.72
N ASP A 148 22.14 5.31 8.56
CA ASP A 148 22.76 6.54 8.04
C ASP A 148 21.75 7.61 7.59
N ASP A 149 20.49 7.25 7.45
CA ASP A 149 19.42 8.18 7.11
C ASP A 149 18.85 8.89 8.33
N ILE A 150 19.14 8.38 9.54
CA ILE A 150 18.56 8.87 10.80
C ILE A 150 19.65 9.54 11.63
N LEU A 151 19.48 10.84 11.91
CA LEU A 151 20.33 11.55 12.86
C LEU A 151 19.49 12.02 14.05
N PHE A 152 19.97 11.71 15.25
CA PHE A 152 19.39 12.18 16.50
C PHE A 152 20.17 13.38 17.02
N GLN A 153 19.49 14.49 17.28
CA GLN A 153 20.10 15.67 17.90
C GLN A 153 19.77 15.72 19.40
N GLU A 154 20.80 15.65 20.23
CA GLU A 154 20.70 15.45 21.69
C GLU A 154 19.97 16.56 22.44
N VAL A 155 20.04 17.80 21.94
CA VAL A 155 19.55 18.97 22.67
C VAL A 155 18.03 19.12 22.58
N ARG A 156 17.36 18.48 21.59
CA ARG A 156 15.92 18.69 21.33
C ARG A 156 15.14 17.45 20.89
N PHE A 157 15.71 16.24 21.03
CA PHE A 157 15.10 14.98 20.54
C PHE A 157 14.59 15.08 19.10
N VAL A 158 15.34 15.79 18.25
CA VAL A 158 14.96 15.98 16.85
C VAL A 158 15.51 14.82 16.04
N MET A 159 14.62 14.18 15.29
CA MET A 159 14.99 13.18 14.30
C MET A 159 15.08 13.85 12.92
N TRP A 160 16.22 13.68 12.26
CA TRP A 160 16.45 14.12 10.90
C TRP A 160 16.45 12.92 9.96
N ILE A 161 15.77 13.03 8.82
CA ILE A 161 15.66 11.97 7.83
C ILE A 161 16.28 12.42 6.51
N ARG A 162 17.21 11.64 5.97
CA ARG A 162 17.79 11.89 4.66
C ARG A 162 16.78 11.64 3.54
N ASN A 163 16.57 12.63 2.68
CA ASN A 163 15.78 12.54 1.45
C ASN A 163 16.67 12.05 0.28
N VAL A 164 16.05 11.62 -0.82
CA VAL A 164 16.65 11.17 -2.08
C VAL A 164 17.65 12.19 -2.67
N ASN A 165 17.48 13.48 -2.37
CA ASN A 165 18.39 14.56 -2.77
C ASN A 165 19.53 14.83 -1.76
N ASN A 166 19.76 13.91 -0.82
CA ASN A 166 20.75 14.03 0.25
C ASN A 166 20.52 15.19 1.23
N MET A 167 19.29 15.71 1.27
CA MET A 167 18.85 16.76 2.21
C MET A 167 18.25 16.12 3.46
N TYR A 168 18.46 16.71 4.63
CA TYR A 168 17.85 16.22 5.86
C TYR A 168 16.54 16.95 6.15
N ILE A 169 15.47 16.20 6.44
CA ILE A 169 14.16 16.71 6.83
C ILE A 169 14.02 16.56 8.34
N LYS A 170 13.74 17.67 9.02
CA LYS A 170 13.47 17.71 10.46
C LYS A 170 12.08 17.20 10.79
N MET A 171 11.95 16.22 11.69
CA MET A 171 10.68 15.91 12.34
C MET A 171 10.60 16.69 13.65
N GLN A 172 9.73 17.71 13.70
CA GLN A 172 9.53 18.57 14.87
C GLN A 172 8.06 18.53 15.33
N GLU A 173 7.84 18.64 16.64
CA GLU A 173 6.54 18.45 17.32
C GLU A 173 5.49 19.55 17.05
N ASP A 174 5.82 20.63 16.34
CA ASP A 174 4.87 21.70 15.98
C ASP A 174 4.28 21.46 14.58
N TRP A 175 3.20 20.68 14.53
CA TRP A 175 2.43 20.41 13.31
C TRP A 175 1.55 21.61 12.91
N LYS A 176 2.17 22.65 12.34
CA LYS A 176 1.45 23.56 11.43
C LYS A 176 1.62 23.04 9.99
N SER A 177 0.54 23.04 9.21
CA SER A 177 0.41 22.27 7.97
C SER A 177 1.39 22.62 6.85
N ASP A 178 2.16 23.70 6.97
CA ASP A 178 2.98 24.27 5.89
C ASP A 178 4.50 24.13 6.16
N CYS A 179 4.90 23.20 7.03
CA CYS A 179 6.25 23.13 7.59
C CYS A 179 7.29 22.30 6.79
N PHE A 180 7.06 21.89 5.54
CA PHE A 180 8.05 21.07 4.82
C PHE A 180 9.20 21.88 4.17
N GLU A 181 8.96 23.10 3.71
CA GLU A 181 9.96 23.94 3.05
C GLU A 181 11.06 24.54 3.96
N PRO A 182 10.83 24.89 5.25
CA PRO A 182 11.83 25.60 6.05
C PRO A 182 12.98 24.74 6.60
N TYR A 183 12.91 23.40 6.52
CA TYR A 183 13.79 22.50 7.28
C TYR A 183 14.76 21.66 6.44
N CYS A 184 14.91 21.93 5.15
CA CYS A 184 15.92 21.27 4.33
C CYS A 184 17.30 21.87 4.60
N GLU A 185 18.06 21.29 5.52
CA GLU A 185 19.47 21.65 5.73
C GLU A 185 20.38 20.81 4.82
N LEU A 186 21.32 21.48 4.13
CA LEU A 186 22.21 20.92 3.10
C LEU A 186 23.54 20.37 3.63
N ASP A 187 23.90 20.59 4.90
CA ASP A 187 25.25 20.26 5.38
C ASP A 187 25.29 19.90 6.89
N THR A 188 25.50 18.62 7.20
CA THR A 188 25.64 18.11 8.57
C THR A 188 27.09 18.19 9.05
N LYS A 189 27.57 19.40 9.35
CA LYS A 189 28.90 19.60 9.97
C LYS A 189 28.98 19.28 11.48
N HIS A 190 27.98 18.63 12.05
CA HIS A 190 27.98 18.23 13.46
C HIS A 190 27.75 16.73 13.61
N LYS A 191 28.77 15.93 13.30
CA LYS A 191 28.93 14.61 13.93
C LYS A 191 29.24 14.85 15.41
N LEU A 192 28.23 14.76 16.26
CA LEU A 192 28.37 14.94 17.70
C LEU A 192 28.51 13.58 18.42
N VAL A 193 29.43 13.59 19.37
CA VAL A 193 29.92 12.48 20.19
C VAL A 193 28.90 12.18 21.30
N LEU A 194 28.51 10.91 21.43
CA LEU A 194 27.49 10.43 22.38
C LEU A 194 27.98 10.48 23.84
N PRO A 195 27.26 11.10 24.79
CA PRO A 195 27.49 10.95 26.23
C PRO A 195 26.91 9.63 26.79
N GLY A 196 27.59 9.09 27.80
CA GLY A 196 27.61 7.67 28.19
C GLY A 196 26.33 6.97 28.65
N ALA A 197 25.16 7.61 28.69
CA ALA A 197 23.90 6.92 29.02
C ALA A 197 23.22 6.31 27.77
N MET A 198 23.24 7.03 26.64
CA MET A 198 22.76 6.54 25.33
C MET A 198 23.77 5.66 24.61
N ALA A 199 25.04 5.70 25.02
CA ALA A 199 26.07 4.77 24.52
C ALA A 199 25.71 3.31 24.79
N LYS A 200 24.91 3.00 25.83
CA LYS A 200 24.48 1.62 26.12
C LYS A 200 23.38 1.12 25.17
N ALA A 201 22.40 1.95 24.83
CA ALA A 201 21.37 1.62 23.83
C ALA A 201 21.96 1.60 22.40
N ALA A 202 22.96 2.43 22.12
CA ALA A 202 23.70 2.40 20.86
C ALA A 202 24.71 1.24 20.76
N ALA A 203 25.24 0.76 21.89
CA ALA A 203 26.13 -0.41 21.94
C ALA A 203 25.38 -1.74 21.78
N ALA A 204 24.09 -1.77 22.07
CA ALA A 204 23.22 -2.89 21.73
C ALA A 204 22.65 -2.82 20.30
N LEU A 205 23.19 -1.90 19.49
CA LEU A 205 23.05 -1.86 18.02
C LEU A 205 24.43 -2.06 17.34
N LEU A 206 25.40 -2.65 18.06
CA LEU A 206 26.60 -3.28 17.51
C LEU A 206 26.35 -4.80 17.43
#